data_AF-A0A1H3FZL6-F1
#
_entry.id   AF-A0A1H3FZL6-F1
#
_cell.length_a   1.000
_cell.length_b   1.000
_cell.length_c   1.000
_cell.angle_alpha   90.00
_cell.angle_beta   90.00
_cell.angle_gamma   90.00
#
_symmetry.space_group_name_H-M   'P 1'
#
loop_
_entity.id
_entity.type
_entity.pdbx_description
1 polymer ?
#
loop_
_entity_poly.entity_id
_entity_poly.type
_entity_poly.pdbx_seq_one_letter_code
_entity_poly.pdbx_strand_id
1 'polypeptide(L)'
;MFADFLNRLTAPEPDPMPDEDARLALTALLVRVARSDGDYDNAERAWIDRIAAQRYGMSPFEASKLRGEAERLEAEAPDTVRFTRAIKDAVPHEARIGVIEALWQIALADGERDAHEDSILRMVSNFLGINDRDSALARQRVEGAG
;
A
#
# COMPACT_ATOMS: atom_id res chain seq x y z
N MET A 1 -17.98 1.08 13.35
CA MET A 1 -17.08 0.33 12.45
C MET A 1 -16.15 1.25 11.66
N PHE A 2 -16.60 2.04 10.67
CA PHE A 2 -15.71 2.91 9.86
C PHE A 2 -15.10 4.08 10.66
N ALA A 3 -15.91 4.75 11.50
CA ALA A 3 -15.44 5.80 12.41
C ALA A 3 -14.54 5.23 13.53
N ASP A 4 -14.77 4.00 13.97
CA ASP A 4 -13.92 3.35 14.99
C ASP A 4 -12.55 3.01 14.42
N PHE A 5 -12.51 2.56 13.16
CA PHE A 5 -11.28 2.32 12.42
C PHE A 5 -10.49 3.63 12.22
N LEU A 6 -11.14 4.70 11.76
CA LEU A 6 -10.52 6.02 11.66
C LEU A 6 -10.05 6.56 13.03
N ASN A 7 -10.81 6.32 14.10
CA ASN A 7 -10.39 6.67 15.45
C ASN A 7 -9.17 5.87 15.91
N ARG A 8 -9.09 4.57 15.60
CA ARG A 8 -7.90 3.73 15.88
C ARG A 8 -6.68 4.19 15.06
N LEU A 9 -6.87 4.54 13.79
CA LEU A 9 -5.80 5.07 12.94
C LEU A 9 -5.31 6.45 13.39
N THR A 10 -6.18 7.28 13.97
CA THR A 10 -5.84 8.65 14.37
C THR A 10 -5.56 8.81 15.87
N ALA A 11 -5.63 7.72 16.63
CA ALA A 11 -5.32 7.68 18.05
C ALA A 11 -3.82 7.96 18.31
N PRO A 12 -3.47 8.64 19.41
CA PRO A 12 -2.08 8.95 19.76
C PRO A 12 -1.25 7.70 20.12
N GLU A 13 -1.90 6.62 20.56
CA GLU A 13 -1.31 5.30 20.79
C GLU A 13 -2.20 4.26 20.09
N PRO A 14 -1.84 3.81 18.88
CA PRO A 14 -2.62 2.80 18.18
C PRO A 14 -2.40 1.42 18.83
N ASP A 15 -3.49 0.79 19.25
CA ASP A 15 -3.49 -0.65 19.56
C ASP A 15 -3.09 -1.46 18.31
N PRO A 16 -2.56 -2.69 18.47
CA PRO A 16 -2.31 -3.60 17.36
C PRO A 16 -3.58 -3.73 16.51
N MET A 17 -3.49 -3.32 15.25
CA MET A 17 -4.63 -3.37 14.34
C MET A 17 -4.92 -4.83 13.98
N PRO A 18 -6.21 -5.23 13.91
CA PRO A 18 -6.61 -6.48 13.27
C PRO A 18 -6.03 -6.58 11.85
N ASP A 19 -5.74 -7.81 11.40
CA ASP A 19 -5.19 -8.04 10.06
C ASP A 19 -6.04 -7.40 8.95
N GLU A 20 -7.37 -7.46 9.06
CA GLU A 20 -8.29 -6.83 8.07
C GLU A 20 -8.13 -5.31 8.02
N ASP A 21 -7.98 -4.69 9.18
CA ASP A 21 -7.78 -3.25 9.33
C ASP A 21 -6.43 -2.84 8.72
N ALA A 22 -5.37 -3.64 8.93
CA ALA A 22 -4.05 -3.39 8.34
C ALA A 22 -4.05 -3.55 6.80
N ARG A 23 -4.79 -4.54 6.28
CA ARG A 23 -4.95 -4.75 4.83
C ARG A 23 -5.63 -3.55 4.18
N LEU A 24 -6.73 -3.08 4.77
CA LEU A 24 -7.47 -1.92 4.31
C LEU A 24 -6.61 -0.64 4.33
N ALA A 25 -5.86 -0.43 5.41
CA ALA A 25 -4.97 0.73 5.53
C ALA A 25 -3.85 0.74 4.46
N LEU A 26 -3.20 -0.40 4.22
CA LEU A 26 -2.16 -0.50 3.19
C LEU A 26 -2.76 -0.29 1.78
N THR A 27 -3.91 -0.89 1.47
CA THR A 27 -4.58 -0.69 0.18
C THR A 27 -4.99 0.77 -0.02
N ALA A 28 -5.48 1.45 1.03
CA ALA A 28 -5.81 2.88 0.96
C ALA A 28 -4.58 3.77 0.79
N LEU A 29 -3.40 3.36 1.24
CA LEU A 29 -2.16 4.06 0.91
C LEU A 29 -1.80 3.95 -0.56
N LEU A 30 -1.94 2.75 -1.14
CA LEU A 30 -1.71 2.56 -2.57
C LEU A 30 -2.66 3.45 -3.38
N VAL A 31 -3.95 3.49 -3.02
CA VAL A 31 -4.93 4.39 -3.65
C VAL A 31 -4.55 5.86 -3.48
N ARG A 32 -4.15 6.29 -2.28
CA ARG A 32 -3.76 7.68 -2.02
C ARG A 32 -2.56 8.10 -2.86
N VAL A 33 -1.58 7.21 -2.98
CA VAL A 33 -0.36 7.47 -3.75
C VAL A 33 -0.66 7.47 -5.25
N ALA A 34 -1.46 6.51 -5.74
CA ALA A 34 -1.92 6.48 -7.13
C ALA A 34 -2.72 7.75 -7.51
N ARG A 35 -3.49 8.31 -6.57
CA ARG A 35 -4.21 9.58 -6.79
C ARG A 35 -3.34 10.84 -6.71
N SER A 36 -2.11 10.73 -6.23
CA SER A 36 -1.32 11.89 -5.82
C SER A 36 -0.80 12.74 -6.98
N ASP A 37 -0.64 12.17 -8.16
CA ASP A 37 -0.26 12.88 -9.39
C ASP A 37 -1.46 13.35 -10.23
N GLY A 38 -2.68 13.00 -9.80
CA GLY A 38 -3.95 13.51 -10.32
C GLY A 38 -4.60 12.65 -11.40
N ASP A 39 -3.92 11.61 -11.89
CA ASP A 39 -4.47 10.64 -12.82
C ASP A 39 -4.70 9.33 -12.08
N TYR A 40 -5.98 9.06 -11.74
CA TYR A 40 -6.41 7.77 -11.16
C TYR A 40 -7.36 7.04 -12.11
N ASP A 41 -6.80 6.22 -12.98
CA ASP A 41 -7.42 5.53 -14.09
C ASP A 41 -7.71 4.03 -13.80
N ASN A 42 -8.00 3.27 -14.86
CA ASN A 42 -8.29 1.84 -14.74
C ASN A 42 -7.03 0.98 -14.60
N ALA A 43 -5.88 1.44 -15.09
CA ALA A 43 -4.60 0.76 -14.97
C ALA A 43 -4.14 0.75 -13.51
N GLU A 44 -4.17 1.89 -12.80
CA GLU A 44 -3.80 1.87 -11.37
C GLU A 44 -4.78 1.05 -10.54
N ARG A 45 -6.09 1.12 -10.84
CA ARG A 45 -7.09 0.28 -10.15
C ARG A 45 -6.79 -1.20 -10.34
N ALA A 46 -6.53 -1.63 -11.57
CA ALA A 46 -6.22 -3.02 -11.88
C ALA A 46 -4.90 -3.46 -11.22
N TRP A 47 -3.92 -2.57 -11.16
CA TRP A 47 -2.65 -2.81 -10.49
C TRP A 47 -2.81 -2.96 -8.97
N ILE A 48 -3.58 -2.07 -8.33
CA ILE A 48 -3.90 -2.16 -6.90
C ILE A 48 -4.69 -3.44 -6.59
N ASP A 49 -5.67 -3.80 -7.44
CA ASP A 49 -6.44 -5.04 -7.30
C ASP A 49 -5.53 -6.27 -7.40
N ARG A 50 -4.56 -6.26 -8.32
CA ARG A 50 -3.55 -7.33 -8.47
C ARG A 50 -2.68 -7.43 -7.21
N ILE A 51 -2.23 -6.30 -6.68
CA ILE A 51 -1.44 -6.28 -5.44
C ILE A 51 -2.23 -6.86 -4.28
N ALA A 52 -3.46 -6.41 -4.08
CA ALA A 52 -4.32 -6.89 -2.99
C ALA A 52 -4.61 -8.39 -3.12
N ALA A 53 -4.93 -8.86 -4.34
CA ALA A 53 -5.19 -10.28 -4.61
C ALA A 53 -3.96 -11.16 -4.29
N GLN A 54 -2.78 -10.80 -4.81
CA GLN A 54 -1.57 -11.60 -4.62
C GLN A 54 -1.05 -11.55 -3.18
N ARG A 55 -1.03 -10.36 -2.57
CA ARG A 55 -0.50 -10.17 -1.21
C ARG A 55 -1.33 -10.87 -0.15
N TYR A 56 -2.64 -10.90 -0.31
CA TYR A 56 -3.56 -11.42 0.70
C TYR A 56 -4.19 -12.76 0.31
N GLY A 57 -3.81 -13.33 -0.84
CA GLY A 57 -4.32 -14.60 -1.32
C GLY A 57 -5.83 -14.61 -1.55
N MET A 58 -6.40 -13.48 -2.00
CA MET A 58 -7.84 -13.29 -2.17
C MET A 58 -8.27 -13.30 -3.63
N SER A 59 -9.55 -13.53 -3.88
CA SER A 59 -10.11 -13.52 -5.23
C SER A 59 -10.11 -12.10 -5.84
N PRO A 60 -10.14 -11.97 -7.18
CA PRO A 60 -10.25 -10.67 -7.84
C PRO A 60 -11.48 -9.85 -7.38
N PHE A 61 -12.57 -10.54 -7.03
CA PHE A 61 -13.78 -9.90 -6.50
C PHE A 61 -13.54 -9.30 -5.11
N GLU A 62 -12.89 -10.03 -4.22
CA GLU A 62 -12.53 -9.54 -2.89
C GLU A 62 -11.51 -8.41 -2.95
N ALA A 63 -10.53 -8.50 -3.85
CA ALA A 63 -9.55 -7.44 -4.08
C ALA A 63 -10.22 -6.13 -4.56
N SER A 64 -11.11 -6.21 -5.54
CA SER A 64 -11.87 -5.07 -6.05
C SER A 64 -12.78 -4.46 -4.98
N LYS A 65 -13.38 -5.30 -4.13
CA LYS A 65 -14.17 -4.85 -2.98
C LYS A 65 -13.29 -4.11 -1.96
N LEU A 66 -12.13 -4.68 -1.61
CA LEU A 66 -11.16 -4.07 -0.69
C LEU A 66 -10.65 -2.74 -1.23
N ARG A 67 -10.35 -2.65 -2.54
CA ARG A 67 -9.99 -1.39 -3.20
C ARG A 67 -11.12 -0.37 -3.10
N GLY A 68 -12.37 -0.76 -3.31
CA GLY A 68 -13.52 0.14 -3.15
C GLY A 68 -13.68 0.67 -1.72
N GLU A 69 -13.45 -0.17 -0.71
CA GLU A 69 -13.42 0.25 0.70
C GLU A 69 -12.24 1.19 0.97
N ALA A 70 -11.07 0.89 0.40
CA ALA A 70 -9.87 1.70 0.50
C ALA A 70 -10.03 3.09 -0.16
N GLU A 71 -10.70 3.17 -1.31
CA GLU A 71 -11.03 4.43 -1.98
C GLU A 71 -11.94 5.31 -1.15
N ARG A 72 -12.93 4.72 -0.47
CA ARG A 72 -13.80 5.44 0.45
C ARG A 72 -13.04 5.92 1.67
N LEU A 73 -12.20 5.06 2.22
CA LEU A 73 -11.34 5.41 3.35
C LEU A 73 -10.41 6.58 3.00
N GLU A 74 -9.78 6.53 1.82
CA GLU A 74 -8.90 7.56 1.31
C GLU A 74 -9.63 8.91 1.19
N ALA A 75 -10.85 8.90 0.60
CA ALA A 75 -11.67 10.09 0.40
C ALA A 75 -12.21 10.70 1.71
N GLU A 76 -12.49 9.86 2.71
CA GLU A 76 -13.02 10.28 4.02
C GLU A 76 -11.91 10.68 5.01
N ALA A 77 -10.66 10.25 4.79
CA ALA A 77 -9.54 10.48 5.70
C ALA A 77 -8.93 11.90 5.57
N PRO A 78 -9.11 12.81 6.57
CA PRO A 78 -8.81 14.24 6.41
C PRO A 78 -7.33 14.64 6.51
N ASP A 79 -6.38 13.71 6.74
CA ASP A 79 -4.97 14.07 6.96
C ASP A 79 -4.00 12.95 6.53
N THR A 80 -3.11 13.26 5.57
CA THR A 80 -2.03 12.38 5.10
C THR A 80 -0.98 12.10 6.16
N VAL A 81 -0.75 13.02 7.10
CA VAL A 81 0.22 12.83 8.18
C VAL A 81 -0.27 11.78 9.17
N ARG A 82 -1.55 11.81 9.56
CA ARG A 82 -2.13 10.79 10.46
C ARG A 82 -2.23 9.43 9.79
N PHE A 83 -2.64 9.41 8.52
CA PHE A 83 -2.76 8.18 7.74
C PHE A 83 -1.42 7.47 7.56
N THR A 84 -0.36 8.21 7.22
CA THR A 84 0.98 7.63 7.05
C THR A 84 1.62 7.21 8.37
N ARG A 85 1.35 7.90 9.48
CA ARG A 85 1.76 7.46 10.83
C ARG A 85 1.08 6.14 11.20
N ALA A 86 -0.23 6.02 11.02
CA ALA A 86 -0.97 4.80 11.35
C ALA A 86 -0.43 3.56 10.62
N ILE A 87 0.01 3.73 9.38
CA ILE A 87 0.60 2.65 8.59
C ILE A 87 2.02 2.30 9.08
N LYS A 88 2.82 3.32 9.43
CA LYS A 88 4.13 3.07 10.08
C LYS A 88 3.95 2.30 11.39
N ASP A 89 2.89 2.59 12.13
CA ASP A 89 2.62 1.94 13.41
C ASP A 89 2.05 0.52 13.21
N ALA A 90 1.26 0.30 12.15
CA ALA A 90 0.71 -1.01 11.78
C ALA A 90 1.76 -1.97 11.18
N VAL A 91 2.82 -1.45 10.55
CA VAL A 91 3.89 -2.27 9.96
C VAL A 91 5.18 -2.09 10.75
N PRO A 92 5.60 -3.07 11.58
CA PRO A 92 6.88 -3.04 12.26
C PRO A 92 8.02 -2.78 11.27
N HIS A 93 8.98 -1.93 11.65
CA HIS A 93 10.07 -1.53 10.75
C HIS A 93 10.77 -2.72 10.07
N GLU A 94 10.97 -3.81 10.80
CA GLU A 94 11.57 -5.06 10.31
C GLU A 94 10.76 -5.74 9.19
N ALA A 95 9.44 -5.59 9.21
CA ALA A 95 8.53 -6.14 8.20
C ALA A 95 8.36 -5.22 6.97
N ARG A 96 8.71 -3.93 7.09
CA ARG A 96 8.50 -2.94 6.03
C ARG A 96 9.29 -3.25 4.77
N ILE A 97 10.53 -3.75 4.90
CA ILE A 97 11.33 -4.13 3.73
C ILE A 97 10.69 -5.28 2.96
N GLY A 98 10.14 -6.28 3.67
CA GLY A 98 9.41 -7.39 3.04
C GLY A 98 8.10 -6.92 2.37
N VAL A 99 7.46 -5.87 2.89
CA VAL A 99 6.34 -5.23 2.20
C VAL A 99 6.79 -4.65 0.87
N ILE A 100 7.89 -3.89 0.86
CA ILE A 100 8.44 -3.29 -0.35
C ILE A 100 8.92 -4.34 -1.36
N GLU A 101 9.59 -5.41 -0.91
CA GLU A 101 10.00 -6.52 -1.77
C GLU A 101 8.80 -7.21 -2.42
N ALA A 102 7.73 -7.49 -1.66
CA ALA A 102 6.52 -8.08 -2.20
C ALA A 102 5.84 -7.17 -3.23
N LEU A 103 5.80 -5.86 -3.00
CA LEU A 103 5.26 -4.90 -3.97
C LEU A 103 6.10 -4.86 -5.25
N TRP A 104 7.43 -4.91 -5.16
CA TRP A 104 8.31 -5.02 -6.31
C TRP A 104 8.11 -6.34 -7.08
N GLN A 105 7.90 -7.46 -6.38
CA GLN A 105 7.61 -8.74 -7.03
C GLN A 105 6.36 -8.67 -7.91
N ILE A 106 5.32 -8.01 -7.41
CA ILE A 106 4.05 -7.86 -8.14
C ILE A 106 4.22 -6.92 -9.33
N ALA A 107 4.92 -5.80 -9.15
CA ALA A 107 5.16 -4.82 -10.21
C ALA A 107 6.12 -5.33 -11.31
N LEU A 108 6.98 -6.30 -10.99
CA LEU A 108 7.88 -6.92 -11.98
C LEU A 108 7.29 -8.18 -12.62
N ALA A 109 6.13 -8.67 -12.15
CA ALA A 109 5.57 -9.96 -12.54
C ALA A 109 5.07 -10.01 -14.00
N ASP A 110 4.69 -8.87 -14.58
CA ASP A 110 4.28 -8.78 -16.00
C ASP A 110 5.45 -8.44 -16.93
N GLY A 111 6.65 -8.22 -16.38
CA GLY A 111 7.88 -7.97 -17.14
C GLY A 111 7.98 -6.58 -17.76
N GLU A 112 6.98 -5.71 -17.55
CA GLU A 112 6.98 -4.34 -18.06
C GLU A 112 7.10 -3.35 -16.91
N ARG A 113 8.09 -2.46 -17.01
CA ARG A 113 8.26 -1.38 -16.03
C ARG A 113 7.42 -0.19 -16.45
N ASP A 114 6.31 0.04 -15.77
CA ASP A 114 5.60 1.31 -15.87
C ASP A 114 6.27 2.37 -14.96
N ALA A 115 6.58 3.53 -15.52
CA ALA A 115 7.16 4.65 -14.79
C ALA A 115 6.23 5.18 -13.70
N HIS A 116 4.91 5.04 -13.89
CA HIS A 116 3.90 5.43 -12.91
C HIS A 116 3.93 4.46 -11.71
N GLU A 117 4.00 3.15 -11.94
CA GLU A 117 4.12 2.15 -10.89
C GLU A 117 5.43 2.31 -10.08
N ASP A 118 6.56 2.58 -10.74
CA ASP A 118 7.85 2.88 -10.09
C ASP A 118 7.74 4.11 -9.18
N SER A 119 7.03 5.15 -9.65
CA SER A 119 6.74 6.36 -8.86
C SER A 119 5.89 6.04 -7.63
N ILE A 120 4.81 5.26 -7.79
CA ILE A 120 3.96 4.82 -6.67
C ILE A 120 4.80 4.06 -5.64
N LEU A 121 5.60 3.08 -6.06
CA LEU A 121 6.41 2.28 -5.15
C LEU A 121 7.46 3.10 -4.41
N ARG A 122 8.06 4.10 -5.07
CA ARG A 122 8.98 5.03 -4.42
C ARG A 122 8.28 5.89 -3.37
N MET A 123 7.08 6.39 -3.67
CA MET A 123 6.30 7.17 -2.71
C MET A 123 5.84 6.32 -1.51
N VAL A 124 5.36 5.09 -1.75
CA VAL A 124 4.99 4.14 -0.69
C VAL A 124 6.18 3.79 0.19
N SER A 125 7.37 3.54 -0.41
CA SER A 125 8.61 3.29 0.33
C SER A 125 8.93 4.43 1.30
N ASN A 126 8.87 5.66 0.80
CA ASN A 126 9.11 6.85 1.60
C ASN A 126 8.06 7.00 2.73
N PHE A 127 6.78 6.70 2.46
CA PHE A 127 5.74 6.71 3.49
C PHE A 127 5.90 5.62 4.53
N LEU A 128 6.49 4.48 4.19
CA LEU A 128 6.88 3.45 5.15
C LEU A 128 8.19 3.78 5.87
N GLY A 129 8.86 4.88 5.51
CA GLY A 129 10.15 5.26 6.09
C GLY A 129 11.31 4.38 5.62
N ILE A 130 11.14 3.69 4.48
CA ILE A 130 12.21 3.02 3.75
C ILE A 130 12.83 4.05 2.80
N ASN A 131 14.13 4.26 2.92
CA ASN A 131 14.84 5.20 2.03
C ASN A 131 14.97 4.62 0.60
N ASP A 132 15.22 5.50 -0.37
CA ASP A 132 15.33 5.11 -1.78
C ASP A 132 16.42 4.05 -2.04
N ARG A 133 17.52 4.07 -1.27
CA ARG A 133 18.60 3.08 -1.40
C ARG A 133 18.12 1.69 -1.00
N ASP A 134 17.45 1.57 0.13
CA ASP A 134 16.94 0.29 0.63
C ASP A 134 15.81 -0.23 -0.26
N SER A 135 14.96 0.66 -0.79
CA SER A 135 13.95 0.30 -1.79
C SER A 135 14.59 -0.20 -3.09
N ALA A 136 15.66 0.45 -3.57
CA ALA A 136 16.40 -0.01 -4.75
C ALA A 136 17.11 -1.35 -4.51
N LEU A 137 17.65 -1.59 -3.31
CA LEU A 137 18.23 -2.88 -2.93
C LEU A 137 17.17 -3.98 -2.86
N ALA A 138 16.01 -3.70 -2.28
CA ALA A 138 14.87 -4.62 -2.26
C ALA A 138 14.48 -5.03 -3.70
N ARG A 139 14.38 -4.06 -4.60
CA ARG A 139 14.13 -4.32 -6.03
C ARG A 139 15.20 -5.23 -6.64
N GLN A 140 16.49 -4.92 -6.46
CA GLN A 140 17.59 -5.73 -7.02
C GLN A 140 17.56 -7.19 -6.52
N ARG A 141 17.17 -7.41 -5.26
CA ARG A 141 17.02 -8.77 -4.72
C ARG A 141 15.90 -9.53 -5.42
N VAL A 142 14.79 -8.86 -5.70
CA VAL A 142 13.65 -9.45 -6.42
C VAL A 142 14.02 -9.75 -7.88
N GLU A 143 14.66 -8.80 -8.57
CA GLU A 143 15.13 -8.97 -9.95
C GLU A 143 16.16 -10.09 -10.10
N GLY A 144 17.04 -10.27 -9.11
CA GLY A 144 18.07 -11.33 -9.12
C GLY A 144 17.60 -12.70 -8.61
N ALA A 145 16.37 -12.80 -8.08
CA ALA A 145 15.80 -14.03 -7.55
C ALA A 145 14.85 -14.75 -8.54
N GLY A 146 14.55 -14.14 -9.68
CA GLY A 146 13.80 -14.72 -10.80
C GLY A 146 14.70 -15.34 -11.86
#